data_AF-A0A2D4NE78-F1
#
_entry.id   AF-A0A2D4NE78-F1
#
_cell.length_a   1.000
_cell.length_b   1.000
_cell.length_c   1.000
_cell.angle_alpha   90.00
_cell.angle_beta   90.00
_cell.angle_gamma   90.00
#
_symmetry.space_group_name_H-M   'P 1'
#
loop_
_entity.id
_entity.type
_entity.pdbx_description
1 polymer ?
#
loop_
_entity_poly.entity_id
_entity_poly.type
_entity_poly.pdbx_seq_one_letter_code
_entity_poly.pdbx_strand_id
1 'polypeptide(L)'
;IKVKFGLAISQLVDVDEKNQLMTTNVWLKQEWVDVKLKWDPKDYAGITSIRVPSASLWIPDIVLYDNADGHFEGTSTKAIVKHDGTIVWTPPANYKSSCTIDVTYFPFDRQNCSMKFGSWTYDGSQVDIILMDEEVDKKDFFDNGEWEIVTATGIRRNRTDGSCWYPFITYSFIIRRLPLFYTLFLIIPCIGLSFLTILVFYLPAYEGEKISLCTSVLVSLTVFLLVIEEIIPSSSKVIPLIGEYLVFTMIFVTLSIVITVFAINVHHRSLSTHNTMAPWVRKIFLHKLPKLLCMRSHVDRYSVPKEEETTGTQGSEESRNTLEAALNSVRYIIRHIVKENEVHEAVDDWKFIAQVLDRVFLWLFFLVAIIGSLTLFLPVIHKWASKIVPLHAGIVNK
;
A
#
# COMPACT_ATOMS: atom_id res chain seq x y z
N ILE A 1 -2.70 9.24 50.68
CA ILE A 1 -3.97 8.56 50.32
C ILE A 1 -3.65 7.48 49.31
N LYS A 2 -4.19 6.26 49.49
CA LYS A 2 -4.03 5.19 48.51
C LYS A 2 -5.26 5.19 47.60
N VAL A 3 -5.04 5.34 46.30
CA VAL A 3 -6.09 5.32 45.29
C VAL A 3 -5.90 4.08 44.45
N LYS A 4 -6.87 3.17 44.50
CA LYS A 4 -6.91 2.04 43.57
C LYS A 4 -7.43 2.56 42.23
N PHE A 5 -6.77 2.17 41.15
CA PHE A 5 -7.06 2.60 39.79
C PHE A 5 -7.18 1.39 38.86
N GLY A 6 -8.24 1.37 38.07
CA GLY A 6 -8.49 0.39 37.02
C GLY A 6 -9.03 1.08 35.77
N LEU A 7 -8.86 0.42 34.63
CA LEU A 7 -9.35 0.89 33.34
C LEU A 7 -10.30 -0.14 32.76
N ALA A 8 -11.47 0.30 32.31
CA ALA A 8 -12.35 -0.51 31.49
C ALA A 8 -12.54 0.17 30.14
N ILE A 9 -12.44 -0.59 29.05
CA ILE A 9 -12.64 -0.07 27.70
C ILE A 9 -14.05 -0.38 27.22
N SER A 10 -14.74 0.65 26.75
CA SER A 10 -16.06 0.53 26.11
C SER A 10 -15.91 0.36 24.61
N GLN A 11 -15.07 1.18 23.98
CA GLN A 11 -14.88 1.15 22.54
C GLN A 11 -13.50 1.71 22.16
N LEU A 12 -12.85 1.06 21.21
CA LEU A 12 -11.78 1.67 20.42
C LEU A 12 -12.45 2.41 19.26
N VAL A 13 -12.48 3.73 19.33
CA VAL A 13 -13.26 4.56 18.40
C VAL A 13 -12.54 4.63 17.06
N ASP A 14 -11.29 5.05 17.09
CA ASP A 14 -10.49 5.29 15.90
C ASP A 14 -8.99 5.29 16.23
N VAL A 15 -8.18 4.93 15.25
CA VAL A 15 -6.72 4.98 15.30
C VAL A 15 -6.25 5.77 14.09
N ASP A 16 -6.11 7.08 14.27
CA ASP A 16 -5.70 8.01 13.23
C ASP A 16 -4.19 7.86 13.00
N GLU A 17 -3.82 7.13 11.94
CA GLU A 17 -2.42 6.88 11.62
C GLU A 17 -1.71 8.14 11.18
N LYS A 18 -2.41 9.02 10.46
CA LYS A 18 -1.86 10.26 9.92
C LYS A 18 -1.44 11.22 11.03
N ASN A 19 -2.31 11.43 11.99
CA ASN A 19 -2.07 12.31 13.13
C ASN A 19 -1.39 11.60 14.31
N GLN A 20 -1.18 10.28 14.23
CA GLN A 20 -0.56 9.46 15.28
C GLN A 20 -1.36 9.48 16.59
N LEU A 21 -2.69 9.34 16.49
CA LEU A 21 -3.61 9.42 17.61
C LEU A 21 -4.43 8.13 17.74
N MET A 22 -4.62 7.67 18.98
CA MET A 22 -5.56 6.60 19.33
C MET A 22 -6.69 7.18 20.18
N THR A 23 -7.92 7.05 19.69
CA THR A 23 -9.14 7.53 20.34
C THR A 23 -9.89 6.38 21.00
N THR A 24 -10.08 6.46 22.32
CA THR A 24 -10.74 5.41 23.10
C THR A 24 -11.81 5.97 24.03
N ASN A 25 -12.93 5.28 24.09
CA ASN A 25 -13.95 5.47 25.12
C ASN A 25 -13.70 4.49 26.27
N VAL A 26 -13.38 5.03 27.43
CA VAL A 26 -13.00 4.25 28.62
C VAL A 26 -13.78 4.70 29.85
N TRP A 27 -13.88 3.81 30.82
CA TRP A 27 -14.35 4.08 32.16
C TRP A 27 -13.16 4.01 33.12
N LEU A 28 -12.95 5.08 33.90
CA LEU A 28 -11.87 5.14 34.86
C LEU A 28 -12.36 4.61 36.20
N LYS A 29 -11.97 3.41 36.61
CA LYS A 29 -12.37 2.87 37.92
C LYS A 29 -11.45 3.40 39.00
N GLN A 30 -11.99 4.22 39.90
CA GLN A 30 -11.24 4.82 40.99
C GLN A 30 -11.89 4.45 42.33
N GLU A 31 -11.09 3.98 43.28
CA GLU A 31 -11.54 3.66 44.63
C GLU A 31 -10.54 4.18 45.66
N TRP A 32 -11.03 4.96 46.62
CA TRP A 32 -10.25 5.44 47.75
C TRP A 32 -11.11 5.52 49.00
N VAL A 33 -10.49 5.76 50.15
CA VAL A 33 -11.20 5.86 51.43
C VAL A 33 -11.05 7.27 51.98
N ASP A 34 -12.18 7.91 52.29
CA ASP A 34 -12.23 9.18 53.00
C ASP A 34 -12.77 8.95 54.43
N VAL A 35 -11.96 9.31 55.42
CA VAL A 35 -12.31 9.15 56.84
C VAL A 35 -13.39 10.12 57.31
N LYS A 36 -13.61 11.24 56.61
CA LYS A 36 -14.63 12.24 56.97
C LYS A 36 -16.04 11.84 56.56
N LEU A 37 -16.17 10.88 55.64
CA LEU A 37 -17.45 10.43 55.09
C LEU A 37 -17.89 9.08 55.63
N LYS A 38 -17.52 8.75 56.86
CA LYS A 38 -17.96 7.53 57.56
C LYS A 38 -19.20 7.81 58.40
N TRP A 39 -20.15 6.90 58.39
CA TRP A 39 -21.33 6.95 59.26
C TRP A 39 -21.73 5.54 59.72
N ASP A 40 -22.44 5.43 60.84
CA ASP A 40 -23.06 4.17 61.26
C ASP A 40 -24.42 4.03 60.57
N PRO A 41 -24.66 2.98 59.75
CA PRO A 41 -25.97 2.75 59.16
C PRO A 41 -27.12 2.70 60.17
N LYS A 42 -26.87 2.32 61.43
CA LYS A 42 -27.90 2.25 62.48
C LYS A 42 -28.52 3.61 62.78
N ASP A 43 -27.74 4.68 62.71
CA ASP A 43 -28.20 6.05 62.98
C ASP A 43 -28.97 6.66 61.80
N TYR A 44 -28.86 6.05 60.61
CA TYR A 44 -29.39 6.57 59.35
C TYR A 44 -30.26 5.53 58.63
N ALA A 45 -31.20 4.92 59.35
CA ALA A 45 -32.22 4.01 58.78
C ALA A 45 -31.67 2.85 57.94
N GLY A 46 -30.47 2.35 58.26
CA GLY A 46 -29.81 1.25 57.55
C GLY A 46 -29.18 1.62 56.21
N ILE A 47 -29.02 2.91 55.90
CA ILE A 47 -28.41 3.36 54.64
C ILE A 47 -26.92 3.00 54.62
N THR A 48 -26.51 2.15 53.68
CA THR A 48 -25.12 1.68 53.53
C THR A 48 -24.34 2.39 52.42
N SER A 49 -25.03 3.02 51.47
CA SER A 49 -24.39 3.77 50.38
C SER A 49 -25.26 4.91 49.88
N ILE A 50 -24.62 6.01 49.49
CA ILE A 50 -25.26 7.19 48.92
C ILE A 50 -24.56 7.60 47.62
N ARG A 51 -25.29 8.28 46.73
CA ARG A 51 -24.75 8.83 45.47
C ARG A 51 -24.58 10.33 45.60
N VAL A 52 -23.35 10.81 45.55
CA VAL A 52 -22.99 12.21 45.77
C VAL A 52 -22.33 12.77 44.51
N PRO A 53 -22.63 14.01 44.07
CA PRO A 53 -21.91 14.64 42.96
C PRO A 53 -20.40 14.68 43.21
N SER A 54 -19.57 14.35 42.20
CA SER A 54 -18.10 14.37 42.36
C SER A 54 -17.56 15.76 42.72
N ALA A 55 -18.21 16.83 42.26
CA ALA A 55 -17.79 18.21 42.53
C ALA A 55 -17.84 18.64 44.01
N SER A 56 -18.64 17.95 44.85
CA SER A 56 -18.70 18.22 46.29
C SER A 56 -17.75 17.35 47.12
N LEU A 57 -17.00 16.45 46.47
CA LEU A 57 -16.05 15.55 47.11
C LEU A 57 -14.63 15.94 46.72
N TRP A 58 -13.65 15.60 47.56
CA TRP A 58 -12.27 15.58 47.10
C TRP A 58 -12.10 14.40 46.13
N ILE A 59 -11.57 14.68 44.94
CA ILE A 59 -11.24 13.69 43.92
C ILE A 59 -9.74 13.76 43.60
N PRO A 60 -9.08 12.63 43.31
CA PRO A 60 -7.70 12.65 42.87
C PRO A 60 -7.62 13.17 41.42
N ASP A 61 -6.57 13.94 41.13
CA ASP A 61 -6.29 14.57 39.84
C ASP A 61 -5.54 13.63 38.88
N ILE A 62 -6.12 12.45 38.64
CA ILE A 62 -5.53 11.46 37.73
C ILE A 62 -5.78 11.90 36.29
N VAL A 63 -4.70 12.19 35.57
CA VAL A 63 -4.72 12.65 34.18
C VAL A 63 -3.95 11.71 33.26
N LEU A 64 -4.28 11.75 31.97
CA LEU A 64 -3.52 11.10 30.91
C LEU A 64 -2.36 12.03 30.49
N TYR A 65 -1.12 11.61 30.68
CA TYR A 65 0.06 12.42 30.34
C TYR A 65 0.26 12.55 28.82
N ASP A 66 0.05 11.47 28.07
CA ASP A 66 0.25 11.44 26.62
C ASP A 66 -1.03 11.86 25.86
N ASN A 67 -1.76 12.85 26.38
CA ASN A 67 -3.01 13.34 25.80
C ASN A 67 -2.75 14.39 24.71
N ALA A 68 -3.36 14.22 23.54
CA ALA A 68 -3.16 15.12 22.39
C ALA A 68 -4.23 16.22 22.27
N ASP A 69 -5.39 16.06 22.91
CA ASP A 69 -6.55 16.96 22.71
C ASP A 69 -6.52 18.22 23.59
N GLY A 70 -5.54 18.34 24.49
CA GLY A 70 -5.41 19.45 25.45
C GLY A 70 -6.49 19.51 26.54
N HIS A 71 -7.50 18.63 26.50
CA HIS A 71 -8.55 18.51 27.51
C HIS A 71 -8.19 17.40 28.50
N PHE A 72 -7.77 17.77 29.71
CA PHE A 72 -7.27 16.82 30.72
C PHE A 72 -8.32 16.43 31.78
N GLU A 73 -9.47 17.11 31.80
CA GLU A 73 -10.53 16.89 32.80
C GLU A 73 -11.60 15.90 32.29
N GLY A 74 -11.92 14.91 33.13
CA GLY A 74 -12.98 13.93 32.84
C GLY A 74 -14.39 14.46 33.09
N THR A 75 -15.41 13.75 32.62
CA THR A 75 -16.81 14.15 32.82
C THR A 75 -17.21 14.07 34.30
N SER A 76 -17.82 15.14 34.81
CA SER A 76 -18.36 15.19 36.18
C SER A 76 -19.57 14.27 36.31
N THR A 77 -19.45 13.23 37.13
CA THR A 77 -20.48 12.22 37.39
C THR A 77 -20.67 12.02 38.89
N LYS A 78 -21.74 11.35 39.31
CA LYS A 78 -21.95 11.04 40.73
C LYS A 78 -21.03 9.91 41.16
N ALA A 79 -20.37 10.07 42.30
CA ALA A 79 -19.63 9.01 42.97
C ALA A 79 -20.54 8.26 43.96
N ILE A 80 -20.20 7.00 44.23
CA ILE A 80 -20.88 6.18 45.23
C ILE A 80 -20.02 6.20 46.49
N VAL A 81 -20.58 6.73 47.57
CA VAL A 81 -19.92 6.74 48.90
C VAL A 81 -20.58 5.66 49.74
N LYS A 82 -19.78 4.76 50.32
CA LYS A 82 -20.22 3.72 51.25
C LYS A 82 -20.04 4.17 52.71
N HIS A 83 -20.79 3.56 53.62
CA HIS A 83 -20.80 3.92 55.05
C HIS A 83 -19.44 3.76 55.76
N ASP A 84 -18.58 2.88 55.24
CA ASP A 84 -17.21 2.65 55.71
C ASP A 84 -16.22 3.75 55.28
N GLY A 85 -16.69 4.74 54.51
CA GLY A 85 -15.91 5.83 53.94
C GLY A 85 -15.29 5.50 52.58
N THR A 86 -15.54 4.30 52.03
CA THR A 86 -15.04 3.92 50.71
C THR A 86 -15.82 4.64 49.62
N ILE A 87 -15.11 5.40 48.79
CA ILE A 87 -15.66 6.12 47.64
C ILE A 87 -15.28 5.36 46.38
N VAL A 88 -16.28 5.06 45.56
CA VAL A 88 -16.12 4.47 44.23
C VAL A 88 -16.59 5.48 43.20
N TRP A 89 -15.70 5.86 42.29
CA TRP A 89 -15.99 6.80 41.21
C TRP A 89 -15.55 6.22 39.88
N THR A 90 -16.49 6.14 38.93
CA THR A 90 -16.30 5.53 37.61
C THR A 90 -16.73 6.45 36.48
N PRO A 91 -16.06 7.60 36.27
CA PRO A 91 -16.43 8.52 35.20
C PRO A 91 -16.10 7.92 33.82
N PRO A 92 -16.96 8.15 32.81
CA PRO A 92 -16.59 7.92 31.42
C PRO A 92 -15.66 9.02 30.93
N ALA A 93 -14.73 8.65 30.07
CA ALA A 93 -13.83 9.57 29.40
C ALA A 93 -13.60 9.14 27.95
N ASN A 94 -13.56 10.12 27.05
CA ASN A 94 -13.04 9.95 25.70
C ASN A 94 -11.61 10.50 25.68
N TYR A 95 -10.63 9.64 25.46
CA TYR A 95 -9.23 10.02 25.42
C TYR A 95 -8.68 9.90 24.01
N LYS A 96 -7.98 10.95 23.58
CA LYS A 96 -7.11 10.94 22.39
C LYS A 96 -5.66 10.87 22.83
N SER A 97 -5.12 9.66 22.87
CA SER A 97 -3.73 9.41 23.26
C SER A 97 -2.79 9.49 22.07
N SER A 98 -1.63 10.13 22.24
CA SER A 98 -0.57 10.11 21.24
C SER A 98 0.09 8.72 21.21
N CYS A 99 0.13 8.11 20.03
CA CYS A 99 0.73 6.79 19.82
C CYS A 99 1.56 6.77 18.54
N THR A 100 2.82 6.33 18.63
CA THR A 100 3.66 6.15 17.44
C THR A 100 3.22 4.91 16.66
N ILE A 101 2.82 5.11 15.41
CA ILE A 101 2.30 4.05 14.54
C ILE A 101 3.37 3.60 13.54
N ASP A 102 3.60 2.29 13.44
CA ASP A 102 4.52 1.69 12.46
C ASP A 102 3.74 1.08 11.29
N VAL A 103 3.85 1.72 10.12
CA VAL A 103 3.13 1.38 8.89
C VAL A 103 3.94 0.52 7.91
N THR A 104 5.12 0.02 8.31
CA THR A 104 6.01 -0.75 7.42
C THR A 104 5.32 -1.91 6.70
N TYR A 105 4.40 -2.61 7.39
CA TYR A 105 3.71 -3.80 6.88
C TYR A 105 2.21 -3.59 6.68
N PHE A 106 1.77 -2.36 6.44
CA PHE A 106 0.37 -2.04 6.17
C PHE A 106 -0.20 -2.91 5.03
N PRO A 107 -1.44 -3.46 5.14
CA PRO A 107 -2.40 -3.41 6.26
C PRO A 107 -2.29 -4.60 7.24
N PHE A 108 -1.20 -5.38 7.18
CA PHE A 108 -0.94 -6.57 8.02
C PHE A 108 -0.12 -6.23 9.27
N ASP A 109 -0.38 -5.07 9.84
CA ASP A 109 0.35 -4.45 10.92
C ASP A 109 -0.18 -4.84 12.32
N ARG A 110 0.62 -4.55 13.34
CA ARG A 110 0.24 -4.61 14.75
C ARG A 110 0.79 -3.35 15.39
N GLN A 111 -0.04 -2.66 16.16
CA GLN A 111 0.36 -1.44 16.84
C GLN A 111 0.44 -1.69 18.34
N ASN A 112 1.35 -0.99 19.00
CA ASN A 112 1.52 -1.02 20.45
C ASN A 112 1.39 0.39 20.98
N CYS A 113 0.18 0.75 21.40
CA CYS A 113 -0.14 2.05 21.94
C CYS A 113 -0.18 2.02 23.46
N SER A 114 0.34 3.07 24.09
CA SER A 114 0.38 3.16 25.55
C SER A 114 -0.36 4.38 26.06
N MET A 115 -1.11 4.21 27.13
CA MET A 115 -1.76 5.29 27.87
C MET A 115 -1.15 5.39 29.27
N LYS A 116 -0.59 6.55 29.61
CA LYS A 116 0.03 6.79 30.93
C LYS A 116 -0.86 7.65 31.82
N PHE A 117 -1.33 7.07 32.91
CA PHE A 117 -2.14 7.75 33.92
C PHE A 117 -1.34 8.02 35.18
N GLY A 118 -1.45 9.22 35.72
CA GLY A 118 -0.80 9.60 36.98
C GLY A 118 -1.44 10.84 37.57
N SER A 119 -1.12 11.14 38.83
CA SER A 119 -1.50 12.42 39.45
C SER A 119 -0.71 13.55 38.77
N TRP A 120 -1.34 14.69 38.56
CA TRP A 120 -0.66 15.87 37.99
C TRP A 120 0.10 16.65 39.06
N THR A 121 -0.50 16.86 40.23
CA THR A 121 0.01 17.75 41.28
C THR A 121 0.67 17.04 42.45
N TYR A 122 0.20 15.84 42.83
CA TYR A 122 0.67 15.15 44.01
C TYR A 122 1.85 14.23 43.71
N ASP A 123 2.76 14.13 44.67
CA ASP A 123 3.79 13.10 44.67
C ASP A 123 3.25 11.77 45.24
N GLY A 124 4.05 10.71 45.15
CA GLY A 124 3.69 9.39 45.66
C GLY A 124 3.59 9.31 47.19
N SER A 125 4.18 10.28 47.91
CA SER A 125 4.04 10.35 49.37
C SER A 125 2.63 10.83 49.77
N GLN A 126 2.03 11.69 48.95
CA GLN A 126 0.69 12.24 49.15
C GLN A 126 -0.39 11.36 48.52
N VAL A 127 -0.25 11.00 47.24
CA VAL A 127 -1.21 10.15 46.51
C VAL A 127 -0.48 8.97 45.90
N ASP A 128 -0.73 7.79 46.47
CA ASP A 128 -0.18 6.54 45.97
C ASP A 128 -1.22 5.80 45.12
N ILE A 129 -0.96 5.73 43.81
CA ILE A 129 -1.84 5.07 42.84
C ILE A 129 -1.45 3.59 42.76
N ILE A 130 -2.44 2.72 42.98
CA ILE A 130 -2.29 1.26 43.03
C ILE A 130 -3.16 0.65 41.93
N LEU A 131 -2.62 -0.31 41.19
CA LEU A 131 -3.34 -1.01 40.14
C LEU A 131 -4.40 -1.95 40.76
N MET A 132 -5.66 -1.85 40.30
CA MET A 132 -6.73 -2.76 40.70
C MET A 132 -6.55 -4.15 40.07
N ASP A 133 -6.42 -4.18 38.75
CA ASP A 133 -6.29 -5.37 37.92
C ASP A 133 -5.19 -5.15 36.87
N GLU A 134 -4.40 -6.19 36.59
CA GLU A 134 -3.35 -6.14 35.55
C GLU A 134 -3.93 -6.11 34.13
N GLU A 135 -5.09 -6.72 33.92
CA GLU A 135 -5.77 -6.71 32.62
C GLU A 135 -6.81 -5.59 32.55
N VAL A 136 -6.90 -4.93 31.40
CA VAL A 136 -7.98 -3.96 31.14
C VAL A 136 -9.30 -4.70 31.04
N ASP A 137 -10.31 -4.22 31.75
CA ASP A 137 -11.65 -4.81 31.70
C ASP A 137 -12.30 -4.56 30.33
N LYS A 138 -12.66 -5.65 29.66
CA LYS A 138 -13.25 -5.71 28.31
C LYS A 138 -14.70 -6.23 28.31
N LYS A 139 -15.35 -6.35 29.47
CA LYS A 139 -16.71 -6.94 29.58
C LYS A 139 -17.76 -6.22 28.73
N ASP A 140 -17.69 -4.90 28.69
CA ASP A 140 -18.61 -4.05 27.94
C ASP A 140 -17.98 -3.54 26.62
N PHE A 141 -16.98 -4.24 26.09
CA PHE A 141 -16.28 -3.83 24.87
C PHE A 141 -17.15 -4.04 23.63
N PHE A 142 -17.34 -2.98 22.86
CA PHE A 142 -17.97 -3.01 21.55
C PHE A 142 -16.90 -3.04 20.45
N ASP A 143 -16.93 -4.09 19.63
CA ASP A 143 -16.03 -4.28 18.49
C ASP A 143 -16.42 -3.39 17.31
N ASN A 144 -15.47 -2.60 16.79
CA ASN A 144 -15.66 -1.71 15.65
C ASN A 144 -15.45 -2.41 14.29
N GLY A 145 -14.97 -3.66 14.28
CA GLY A 145 -14.79 -4.46 13.06
C GLY A 145 -13.59 -4.06 12.20
N GLU A 146 -12.77 -3.11 12.64
CA GLU A 146 -11.53 -2.71 11.96
C GLU A 146 -10.29 -3.16 12.74
N TRP A 147 -10.34 -3.04 14.06
CA TRP A 147 -9.22 -3.30 14.95
C TRP A 147 -9.57 -4.32 16.03
N GLU A 148 -8.72 -5.33 16.17
CA GLU A 148 -8.83 -6.33 17.22
C GLU A 148 -7.83 -6.02 18.34
N ILE A 149 -8.31 -5.97 19.58
CA ILE A 149 -7.44 -5.84 20.77
C ILE A 149 -6.88 -7.20 21.15
N VAL A 150 -5.61 -7.46 20.78
CA VAL A 150 -4.93 -8.73 21.07
C VAL A 150 -4.62 -8.84 22.57
N THR A 151 -4.00 -7.81 23.15
CA THR A 151 -3.71 -7.75 24.59
C THR A 151 -3.83 -6.33 25.09
N ALA A 152 -4.37 -6.15 26.30
CA ALA A 152 -4.46 -4.86 26.96
C ALA A 152 -4.09 -5.05 28.44
N THR A 153 -2.92 -4.55 28.84
CA THR A 153 -2.34 -4.81 30.18
C THR A 153 -1.81 -3.54 30.81
N GLY A 154 -1.96 -3.41 32.13
CA GLY A 154 -1.52 -2.30 32.96
C GLY A 154 -0.29 -2.65 33.78
N ILE A 155 0.68 -1.74 33.83
CA ILE A 155 1.88 -1.88 34.66
C ILE A 155 2.07 -0.59 35.46
N ARG A 156 2.18 -0.73 36.79
CA ARG A 156 2.56 0.38 37.68
C ARG A 156 4.06 0.63 37.59
N ARG A 157 4.46 1.88 37.39
CA ARG A 157 5.84 2.34 37.38
C ARG A 157 5.97 3.61 38.21
N ASN A 158 7.18 3.91 38.65
CA ASN A 158 7.48 5.12 39.39
C ASN A 158 8.54 5.91 38.62
N ARG A 159 8.31 7.21 38.42
CA ARG A 159 9.32 8.16 37.94
C ARG A 159 9.93 8.83 39.15
N THR A 160 11.25 8.78 39.29
CA THR A 160 11.97 9.52 40.32
C THR A 160 12.51 10.82 39.72
N ASP A 161 12.29 11.93 40.43
CA ASP A 161 12.86 13.23 40.09
C ASP A 161 13.44 13.86 41.38
N GLY A 162 14.77 13.82 41.49
CA GLY A 162 15.47 14.17 42.72
C GLY A 162 15.04 13.32 43.92
N SER A 163 14.48 13.97 44.95
CA SER A 163 13.97 13.33 46.17
C SER A 163 12.50 12.92 46.10
N CYS A 164 11.77 13.36 45.08
CA CYS A 164 10.35 13.05 44.91
C CYS A 164 10.17 11.85 43.96
N TRP A 165 9.13 11.07 44.20
CA TRP A 165 8.74 9.97 43.31
C TRP A 165 7.29 10.14 42.90
N TYR A 166 7.02 9.96 41.61
CA TYR A 166 5.71 10.14 41.00
C TYR A 166 5.23 8.78 40.46
N PRO A 167 4.25 8.13 41.11
CA PRO A 167 3.68 6.89 40.63
C PRO A 167 2.78 7.15 39.41
N PHE A 168 2.91 6.30 38.40
CA PHE A 168 2.03 6.30 37.24
C PHE A 168 1.73 4.87 36.79
N ILE A 169 0.60 4.68 36.14
CA ILE A 169 0.18 3.40 35.56
C ILE A 169 0.23 3.54 34.04
N THR A 170 0.91 2.62 33.38
CA THR A 170 0.94 2.55 31.92
C THR A 170 0.11 1.38 31.45
N TYR A 171 -0.96 1.65 30.72
CA TYR A 171 -1.73 0.63 30.01
C TYR A 171 -1.20 0.49 28.58
N SER A 172 -0.79 -0.71 28.20
CA SER A 172 -0.30 -1.05 26.85
C SER A 172 -1.37 -1.83 26.10
N PHE A 173 -1.79 -1.29 24.96
CA PHE A 173 -2.75 -1.85 24.03
C PHE A 173 -2.02 -2.37 22.79
N ILE A 174 -1.96 -3.69 22.65
CA ILE A 174 -1.50 -4.34 21.43
C ILE A 174 -2.72 -4.61 20.56
N ILE A 175 -2.84 -3.86 19.47
CA ILE A 175 -3.96 -3.93 18.53
C ILE A 175 -3.50 -4.47 17.18
N ARG A 176 -4.40 -5.18 16.49
CA ARG A 176 -4.17 -5.78 15.18
C ARG A 176 -5.27 -5.32 14.22
N ARG A 177 -4.88 -4.85 13.03
CA ARG A 177 -5.82 -4.48 11.98
C ARG A 177 -6.41 -5.72 11.28
N LEU A 178 -7.68 -5.64 10.93
CA LEU A 178 -8.36 -6.58 10.03
C LEU A 178 -8.17 -6.11 8.57
N PRO A 179 -7.40 -6.85 7.74
CA PRO A 179 -6.84 -6.30 6.49
C PRO A 179 -7.78 -6.39 5.27
N LEU A 180 -8.98 -6.97 5.41
CA LEU A 180 -9.83 -7.36 4.27
C LEU A 180 -10.18 -6.18 3.38
N PHE A 181 -10.62 -5.07 3.97
CA PHE A 181 -11.00 -3.85 3.25
C PHE A 181 -9.85 -3.32 2.37
N TYR A 182 -8.68 -3.09 2.98
CA TYR A 182 -7.50 -2.59 2.27
C TYR A 182 -6.95 -3.61 1.25
N THR A 183 -7.07 -4.91 1.52
CA THR A 183 -6.66 -5.95 0.57
C THR A 183 -7.50 -5.88 -0.72
N LEU A 184 -8.82 -5.76 -0.60
CA LEU A 184 -9.72 -5.75 -1.75
C LEU A 184 -9.64 -4.45 -2.55
N PHE A 185 -9.57 -3.30 -1.87
CA PHE A 185 -9.69 -1.99 -2.53
C PHE A 185 -8.36 -1.28 -2.82
N LEU A 186 -7.26 -1.66 -2.16
CA LEU A 186 -5.94 -1.12 -2.47
C LEU A 186 -5.03 -2.17 -3.12
N ILE A 187 -4.85 -3.34 -2.51
CA ILE A 187 -3.85 -4.30 -2.98
C ILE A 187 -4.24 -4.93 -4.33
N ILE A 188 -5.48 -5.43 -4.46
CA ILE A 188 -5.92 -6.08 -5.71
C ILE A 188 -5.84 -5.13 -6.93
N PRO A 189 -6.33 -3.87 -6.87
CA PRO A 189 -6.16 -2.93 -7.98
C PRO A 189 -4.71 -2.64 -8.33
N CYS A 190 -3.82 -2.52 -7.34
CA CYS A 190 -2.38 -2.30 -7.59
C CYS A 190 -1.73 -3.48 -8.32
N ILE A 191 -2.09 -4.72 -7.94
CA ILE A 191 -1.65 -5.93 -8.66
C ILE A 191 -2.20 -5.93 -10.09
N GLY A 192 -3.48 -5.60 -10.28
CA GLY A 192 -4.10 -5.49 -11.61
C GLY A 192 -3.39 -4.47 -12.50
N LEU A 193 -3.10 -3.27 -11.98
CA LEU A 193 -2.36 -2.24 -12.70
C LEU A 193 -0.96 -2.68 -13.08
N SER A 194 -0.24 -3.34 -12.16
CA SER A 194 1.10 -3.87 -12.45
C SER A 194 1.07 -4.91 -13.59
N PHE A 195 0.03 -5.74 -13.67
CA PHE A 195 -0.14 -6.68 -14.78
C PHE A 195 -0.40 -5.97 -16.12
N LEU A 196 -1.21 -4.91 -16.11
CA LEU A 196 -1.47 -4.10 -17.31
C LEU A 196 -0.19 -3.46 -17.87
N THR A 197 0.80 -3.13 -17.03
CA THR A 197 2.09 -2.59 -17.51
C THR A 197 2.86 -3.55 -18.41
N ILE A 198 2.75 -4.86 -18.16
CA ILE A 198 3.39 -5.90 -18.96
C ILE A 198 2.58 -6.15 -20.23
N LEU A 199 1.24 -6.12 -20.12
CA LEU A 199 0.32 -6.33 -21.25
C LEU A 199 0.50 -5.29 -22.37
N VAL A 200 0.91 -4.07 -22.04
CA VAL A 200 1.26 -2.99 -22.99
C VAL A 200 2.24 -3.46 -24.07
N PHE A 201 3.27 -4.23 -23.72
CA PHE A 201 4.28 -4.68 -24.68
C PHE A 201 3.79 -5.82 -25.57
N TYR A 202 2.68 -6.45 -25.22
CA TYR A 202 2.04 -7.45 -26.06
C TYR A 202 1.16 -6.80 -27.16
N LEU A 203 0.68 -5.57 -26.92
CA LEU A 203 -0.18 -4.87 -27.86
C LEU A 203 0.62 -4.37 -29.08
N PRO A 204 0.19 -4.67 -30.32
CA PRO A 204 0.86 -4.19 -31.52
C PRO A 204 0.73 -2.66 -31.67
N ALA A 205 1.76 -2.02 -32.24
CA ALA A 205 1.82 -0.56 -32.40
C ALA A 205 0.93 0.02 -33.52
N TYR A 206 0.20 -0.82 -34.28
CA TYR A 206 -0.51 -0.40 -35.50
C TYR A 206 -1.74 0.49 -35.24
N GLU A 207 -2.30 0.51 -34.03
CA GLU A 207 -3.60 1.15 -33.75
C GLU A 207 -3.51 2.43 -32.90
N GLY A 208 -2.30 2.90 -32.53
CA GLY A 208 -2.13 4.11 -31.70
C GLY A 208 -2.59 3.99 -30.23
N GLU A 209 -3.45 3.01 -29.92
CA GLU A 209 -3.99 2.70 -28.59
C GLU A 209 -2.91 2.33 -27.56
N LYS A 210 -1.73 1.89 -28.02
CA LYS A 210 -0.60 1.54 -27.15
C LYS A 210 -0.17 2.71 -26.25
N ILE A 211 -0.12 3.94 -26.78
CA ILE A 211 0.25 5.13 -25.99
C ILE A 211 -0.86 5.45 -25.00
N SER A 212 -2.12 5.42 -25.45
CA SER A 212 -3.31 5.69 -24.62
C SER A 212 -3.38 4.77 -23.40
N LEU A 213 -3.13 3.46 -23.59
CA LEU A 213 -3.07 2.49 -22.50
C LEU A 213 -1.95 2.81 -21.50
N CYS A 214 -0.74 3.13 -21.98
CA CYS A 214 0.39 3.47 -21.11
C CYS A 214 0.11 4.72 -20.25
N THR A 215 -0.42 5.77 -20.88
CA THR A 215 -0.73 7.03 -20.18
C THR A 215 -1.85 6.83 -19.16
N SER A 216 -2.87 6.03 -19.49
CA SER A 216 -3.98 5.73 -18.58
C SER A 216 -3.50 4.94 -17.34
N VAL A 217 -2.60 3.97 -17.54
CA VAL A 217 -2.00 3.21 -16.42
C VAL A 217 -1.13 4.12 -15.55
N LEU A 218 -0.33 5.01 -16.14
CA LEU A 218 0.48 5.97 -15.38
C LEU A 218 -0.40 6.89 -14.51
N VAL A 219 -1.45 7.48 -15.11
CA VAL A 219 -2.37 8.36 -14.37
C VAL A 219 -3.07 7.58 -13.25
N SER A 220 -3.54 6.37 -13.51
CA SER A 220 -4.16 5.53 -12.48
C SER A 220 -3.20 5.24 -11.32
N LEU A 221 -1.93 4.88 -11.60
CA LEU A 221 -0.91 4.68 -10.57
C LEU A 221 -0.65 5.94 -9.74
N THR A 222 -0.60 7.12 -10.38
CA THR A 222 -0.44 8.38 -9.64
C THR A 222 -1.63 8.69 -8.72
N VAL A 223 -2.87 8.41 -9.16
CA VAL A 223 -4.06 8.58 -8.32
C VAL A 223 -4.02 7.62 -7.12
N PHE A 224 -3.66 6.36 -7.33
CA PHE A 224 -3.52 5.41 -6.22
C PHE A 224 -2.42 5.80 -5.24
N LEU A 225 -1.31 6.37 -5.72
CA LEU A 225 -0.24 6.88 -4.85
C LEU A 225 -0.74 8.04 -3.98
N LEU A 226 -1.51 8.99 -4.54
CA LEU A 226 -2.10 10.09 -3.79
C LEU A 226 -3.07 9.58 -2.71
N VAL A 227 -3.90 8.59 -3.03
CA VAL A 227 -4.80 7.97 -2.03
C VAL A 227 -4.00 7.34 -0.88
N ILE A 228 -2.88 6.69 -1.17
CA ILE A 228 -2.03 6.10 -0.13
C ILE A 228 -1.37 7.19 0.73
N GLU A 229 -0.92 8.30 0.13
CA GLU A 229 -0.36 9.45 0.86
C GLU A 229 -1.40 10.10 1.79
N GLU A 230 -2.67 10.12 1.42
CA GLU A 230 -3.73 10.66 2.26
C GLU A 230 -4.00 9.82 3.51
N ILE A 231 -3.87 8.49 3.42
CA ILE A 231 -4.18 7.54 4.50
C ILE A 231 -3.00 7.38 5.47
N ILE A 232 -1.77 7.40 4.98
CA ILE A 232 -0.57 7.06 5.75
C ILE A 232 0.06 8.32 6.37
N PRO A 233 0.63 8.26 7.59
CA PRO A 233 1.37 9.37 8.17
C PRO A 233 2.54 9.83 7.30
N SER A 234 2.76 11.13 7.29
CA SER A 234 3.95 11.78 6.75
C SER A 234 5.18 11.59 7.67
N SER A 235 5.54 10.33 7.95
CA SER A 235 6.74 10.00 8.72
C SER A 235 7.89 9.65 7.79
N SER A 236 9.06 10.25 8.04
CA SER A 236 10.31 9.90 7.36
C SER A 236 11.02 8.68 7.96
N LYS A 237 10.52 8.12 9.07
CA LYS A 237 11.19 7.03 9.78
C LYS A 237 11.16 5.72 8.99
N VAL A 238 10.02 5.41 8.37
CA VAL A 238 9.79 4.19 7.60
C VAL A 238 8.80 4.47 6.48
N ILE A 239 9.12 4.01 5.26
CA ILE A 239 8.20 4.05 4.12
C ILE A 239 7.44 2.72 4.08
N PRO A 240 6.11 2.71 3.91
CA PRO A 240 5.33 1.49 3.74
C PRO A 240 5.80 0.70 2.51
N LEU A 241 5.85 -0.62 2.62
CA LEU A 241 6.26 -1.49 1.51
C LEU A 241 5.37 -1.35 0.26
N ILE A 242 4.07 -1.05 0.46
CA ILE A 242 3.14 -0.77 -0.64
C ILE A 242 3.49 0.53 -1.38
N GLY A 243 3.96 1.55 -0.66
CA GLY A 243 4.42 2.81 -1.25
C GLY A 243 5.69 2.61 -2.07
N GLU A 244 6.63 1.82 -1.54
CA GLU A 244 7.83 1.43 -2.27
C GLU A 244 7.48 0.68 -3.57
N TYR A 245 6.52 -0.24 -3.51
CA TYR A 245 6.04 -0.97 -4.68
C TYR A 245 5.39 -0.08 -5.74
N LEU A 246 4.55 0.88 -5.33
CA LEU A 246 3.93 1.83 -6.27
C LEU A 246 4.97 2.74 -6.92
N VAL A 247 5.95 3.25 -6.17
CA VAL A 247 7.04 4.07 -6.71
C VAL A 247 7.91 3.27 -7.67
N PHE A 248 8.25 2.02 -7.33
CA PHE A 248 8.96 1.10 -8.22
C PHE A 248 8.17 0.89 -9.53
N THR A 249 6.86 0.63 -9.43
CA THR A 249 5.99 0.45 -10.60
C THR A 249 5.88 1.74 -11.43
N MET A 250 5.85 2.91 -10.81
CA MET A 250 5.81 4.20 -11.50
C MET A 250 7.10 4.48 -12.28
N ILE A 251 8.27 4.24 -11.69
CA ILE A 251 9.57 4.33 -12.39
C ILE A 251 9.58 3.36 -13.58
N PHE A 252 9.03 2.16 -13.38
CA PHE A 252 8.98 1.15 -14.42
C PHE A 252 8.04 1.53 -15.58
N VAL A 253 6.85 2.07 -15.29
CA VAL A 253 5.90 2.55 -16.30
C VAL A 253 6.46 3.74 -17.07
N THR A 254 7.14 4.68 -16.40
CA THR A 254 7.77 5.82 -17.10
C THR A 254 8.87 5.35 -18.05
N LEU A 255 9.70 4.39 -17.66
CA LEU A 255 10.68 3.76 -18.57
C LEU A 255 10.01 3.02 -19.73
N SER A 256 8.89 2.32 -19.46
CA SER A 256 8.08 1.67 -20.49
C SER A 256 7.55 2.67 -21.52
N ILE A 257 7.04 3.83 -21.09
CA ILE A 257 6.56 4.90 -21.99
C ILE A 257 7.71 5.39 -22.90
N VAL A 258 8.89 5.64 -22.34
CA VAL A 258 10.05 6.09 -23.14
C VAL A 258 10.44 5.05 -24.20
N ILE A 259 10.45 3.76 -23.82
CA ILE A 259 10.79 2.65 -24.72
C ILE A 259 9.71 2.46 -25.79
N THR A 260 8.43 2.57 -25.43
CA THR A 260 7.33 2.45 -26.40
C THR A 260 7.35 3.60 -27.42
N VAL A 261 7.62 4.84 -27.00
CA VAL A 261 7.84 5.97 -27.92
C VAL A 261 9.02 5.69 -28.85
N PHE A 262 10.12 5.14 -28.32
CA PHE A 262 11.25 4.72 -29.15
C PHE A 262 10.89 3.61 -30.14
N ALA A 263 10.15 2.58 -29.71
CA ALA A 263 9.71 1.48 -30.56
C ALA A 263 8.75 1.96 -31.66
N ILE A 264 7.85 2.89 -31.36
CA ILE A 264 6.95 3.53 -32.33
C ILE A 264 7.75 4.37 -33.33
N ASN A 265 8.75 5.12 -32.87
CA ASN A 265 9.65 5.86 -33.76
C ASN A 265 10.36 4.91 -34.73
N VAL A 266 10.87 3.76 -34.24
CA VAL A 266 11.46 2.73 -35.09
C VAL A 266 10.44 2.09 -36.04
N HIS A 267 9.20 1.87 -35.61
CA HIS A 267 8.13 1.32 -36.43
C HIS A 267 7.74 2.23 -37.61
N HIS A 268 7.62 3.53 -37.37
CA HIS A 268 7.34 4.53 -38.41
C HIS A 268 8.59 4.97 -39.18
N ARG A 269 9.77 4.45 -38.84
CA ARG A 269 11.01 4.74 -39.54
C ARG A 269 11.07 3.96 -40.86
N SER A 270 10.34 4.39 -41.90
CA SER A 270 10.76 4.35 -43.32
C SER A 270 9.65 4.76 -44.29
N LEU A 271 9.96 5.71 -45.19
CA LEU A 271 9.50 5.69 -46.60
C LEU A 271 10.29 6.65 -47.53
N SER A 272 11.15 7.58 -47.04
CA SER A 272 11.90 8.49 -47.96
C SER A 272 13.32 8.95 -47.56
N THR A 273 13.76 8.80 -46.30
CA THR A 273 14.97 9.51 -45.80
C THR A 273 16.17 8.64 -45.39
N HIS A 274 16.07 7.30 -45.34
CA HIS A 274 17.18 6.40 -44.97
C HIS A 274 17.14 5.08 -45.76
N ASN A 275 17.82 5.02 -46.91
CA ASN A 275 17.90 3.81 -47.74
C ASN A 275 18.89 2.75 -47.24
N THR A 276 19.67 3.02 -46.18
CA THR A 276 20.69 2.09 -45.70
C THR A 276 20.50 1.77 -44.22
N MET A 277 19.84 0.64 -43.93
CA MET A 277 19.93 0.02 -42.60
C MET A 277 21.41 -0.28 -42.30
N ALA A 278 21.88 0.11 -41.12
CA ALA A 278 23.24 -0.21 -40.72
C ALA A 278 23.44 -1.73 -40.68
N PRO A 279 24.54 -2.28 -41.21
CA PRO A 279 24.74 -3.75 -41.32
C PRO A 279 24.65 -4.50 -39.99
N TRP A 280 25.02 -3.83 -38.89
CA TRP A 280 24.94 -4.39 -37.55
C TRP A 280 23.50 -4.55 -37.06
N VAL A 281 22.59 -3.62 -37.40
CA VAL A 281 21.16 -3.67 -37.05
C VAL A 281 20.53 -4.90 -37.71
N ARG A 282 20.80 -5.10 -39.00
CA ARG A 282 20.32 -6.25 -39.76
C ARG A 282 20.80 -7.58 -39.15
N LYS A 283 22.08 -7.69 -38.82
CA LYS A 283 22.64 -8.93 -38.23
C LYS A 283 22.06 -9.25 -36.85
N ILE A 284 21.83 -8.23 -36.02
CA ILE A 284 21.33 -8.41 -34.65
C ILE A 284 19.82 -8.67 -34.65
N PHE A 285 19.02 -7.78 -35.25
CA PHE A 285 17.56 -7.81 -35.14
C PHE A 285 16.86 -8.72 -36.14
N LEU A 286 17.43 -8.99 -37.32
CA LEU A 286 16.80 -9.88 -38.32
C LEU A 286 17.33 -11.32 -38.26
N HIS A 287 18.54 -11.56 -37.73
CA HIS A 287 19.14 -12.90 -37.71
C HIS A 287 19.40 -13.49 -36.32
N LYS A 288 19.96 -12.74 -35.36
CA LYS A 288 20.32 -13.29 -34.03
C LYS A 288 19.15 -13.29 -33.03
N LEU A 289 18.51 -12.14 -32.83
CA LEU A 289 17.42 -11.97 -31.83
C LEU A 289 16.16 -12.79 -32.13
N PRO A 290 15.67 -12.90 -33.38
CA PRO A 290 14.49 -13.71 -33.69
C PRO A 290 14.70 -15.20 -33.39
N LYS A 291 15.92 -15.72 -33.62
CA LYS A 291 16.28 -17.10 -33.29
C LYS A 291 16.31 -17.33 -31.78
N LEU A 292 16.76 -16.34 -30.99
CA LEU A 292 16.75 -16.39 -29.53
C LEU A 292 15.32 -16.33 -28.96
N LEU A 293 14.44 -15.52 -29.58
CA LEU A 293 13.05 -15.31 -29.17
C LEU A 293 12.06 -16.30 -29.81
N CYS A 294 12.55 -17.32 -30.52
CA CYS A 294 11.73 -18.29 -31.26
C CYS A 294 10.71 -17.67 -32.23
N MET A 295 11.01 -16.53 -32.83
CA MET A 295 10.17 -15.90 -33.86
C MET A 295 10.55 -16.43 -35.25
N ARG A 296 9.53 -16.78 -36.05
CA ARG A 296 9.73 -17.20 -37.44
C ARG A 296 9.98 -15.97 -38.30
N SER A 297 11.22 -15.82 -38.79
CA SER A 297 11.61 -14.70 -39.65
C SER A 297 10.92 -14.81 -41.02
N HIS A 298 10.41 -13.69 -41.54
CA HIS A 298 9.72 -13.62 -42.84
C HIS A 298 10.68 -13.75 -44.04
N VAL A 299 11.99 -13.75 -43.78
CA VAL A 299 13.07 -13.76 -44.77
C VAL A 299 13.15 -15.08 -45.57
N ASP A 300 12.53 -16.17 -45.08
CA ASP A 300 12.58 -17.48 -45.76
C ASP A 300 11.56 -17.65 -46.91
N ARG A 301 10.77 -16.61 -47.26
CA ARG A 301 9.62 -16.76 -48.18
C ARG A 301 9.89 -16.41 -49.66
N TYR A 302 11.03 -15.81 -50.00
CA TYR A 302 11.29 -15.30 -51.36
C TYR A 302 12.69 -15.67 -51.89
N SER A 303 13.01 -16.96 -51.99
CA SER A 303 14.02 -17.40 -52.96
C SER A 303 13.32 -17.58 -54.32
N VAL A 304 13.15 -16.48 -55.08
CA VAL A 304 12.66 -16.55 -56.46
C VAL A 304 13.76 -17.20 -57.32
N PRO A 305 13.48 -18.30 -58.04
CA PRO A 305 14.43 -18.87 -59.01
C PRO A 305 14.65 -17.87 -60.14
N LYS A 306 15.91 -17.57 -60.47
CA LYS A 306 16.26 -16.86 -61.71
C LYS A 306 15.95 -17.78 -62.89
N GLU A 307 14.89 -17.50 -63.63
CA GLU A 307 14.66 -18.13 -64.93
C GLU A 307 15.46 -17.42 -66.03
N GLU A 308 16.10 -18.23 -66.86
CA GLU A 308 16.95 -17.86 -68.00
C GLU A 308 16.10 -17.34 -69.17
N GLU A 309 16.52 -16.21 -69.75
CA GLU A 309 15.95 -15.64 -70.97
C GLU A 309 16.21 -16.55 -72.18
N THR A 310 15.16 -16.85 -72.97
CA THR A 310 15.29 -17.43 -74.32
C THR A 310 14.64 -16.56 -75.39
N THR A 311 15.31 -16.52 -76.54
CA THR A 311 15.22 -15.57 -77.66
C THR A 311 14.24 -15.94 -78.79
N GLY A 312 13.74 -14.92 -79.50
CA GLY A 312 13.15 -14.96 -80.87
C GLY A 312 11.75 -14.31 -80.94
N THR A 313 11.31 -13.53 -81.94
CA THR A 313 11.57 -13.51 -83.40
C THR A 313 11.06 -12.18 -84.04
N GLN A 314 11.50 -11.89 -85.27
CA GLN A 314 11.34 -10.67 -86.09
C GLN A 314 9.90 -10.28 -86.51
N GLY A 315 9.65 -8.96 -86.60
CA GLY A 315 8.49 -8.33 -87.24
C GLY A 315 8.80 -6.92 -87.80
N SER A 316 7.98 -6.49 -88.76
CA SER A 316 8.09 -5.32 -89.69
C SER A 316 8.29 -3.92 -89.05
N GLU A 317 9.01 -3.03 -89.76
CA GLU A 317 9.54 -1.72 -89.32
C GLU A 317 8.52 -0.71 -88.76
N GLU A 318 7.24 -0.75 -89.17
CA GLU A 318 6.24 0.22 -88.69
C GLU A 318 5.53 -0.25 -87.40
N SER A 319 5.43 -1.58 -87.17
CA SER A 319 5.00 -2.18 -85.90
C SER A 319 6.11 -2.21 -84.85
N ARG A 320 7.38 -2.07 -85.24
CA ARG A 320 8.52 -2.03 -84.29
C ARG A 320 8.46 -0.80 -83.40
N ASN A 321 8.08 0.37 -83.91
CA ASN A 321 8.06 1.60 -83.11
C ASN A 321 6.95 1.60 -82.05
N THR A 322 5.76 1.08 -82.39
CA THR A 322 4.64 0.91 -81.44
C THR A 322 4.88 -0.22 -80.45
N LEU A 323 5.49 -1.34 -80.91
CA LEU A 323 5.92 -2.44 -80.05
C LEU A 323 7.04 -2.03 -79.09
N GLU A 324 8.00 -1.22 -79.54
CA GLU A 324 9.11 -0.71 -78.74
C GLU A 324 8.64 0.32 -77.71
N ALA A 325 7.67 1.18 -78.07
CA ALA A 325 6.99 2.04 -77.11
C ALA A 325 6.23 1.24 -76.04
N ALA A 326 5.47 0.21 -76.44
CA ALA A 326 4.77 -0.67 -75.51
C ALA A 326 5.72 -1.47 -74.61
N LEU A 327 6.83 -1.99 -75.15
CA LEU A 327 7.88 -2.67 -74.39
C LEU A 327 8.57 -1.73 -73.40
N ASN A 328 8.79 -0.46 -73.77
CA ASN A 328 9.33 0.55 -72.85
C ASN A 328 8.34 0.90 -71.73
N SER A 329 7.03 0.97 -72.02
CA SER A 329 6.00 1.13 -71.01
C SER A 329 5.94 -0.07 -70.05
N VAL A 330 5.99 -1.30 -70.56
CA VAL A 330 6.05 -2.52 -69.73
C VAL A 330 7.33 -2.56 -68.90
N ARG A 331 8.48 -2.21 -69.47
CA ARG A 331 9.76 -2.12 -68.74
C ARG A 331 9.72 -1.03 -67.66
N TYR A 332 9.04 0.09 -67.90
CA TYR A 332 8.81 1.12 -66.90
C TYR A 332 7.91 0.61 -65.76
N ILE A 333 6.81 -0.07 -66.08
CA ILE A 333 5.90 -0.68 -65.10
C ILE A 333 6.63 -1.73 -64.27
N ILE A 334 7.40 -2.63 -64.89
CA ILE A 334 8.20 -3.64 -64.18
C ILE A 334 9.22 -2.96 -63.26
N ARG A 335 9.95 -1.94 -63.73
CA ARG A 335 10.89 -1.19 -62.88
C ARG A 335 10.19 -0.47 -61.73
N HIS A 336 9.00 0.07 -61.96
CA HIS A 336 8.20 0.71 -60.91
C HIS A 336 7.76 -0.30 -59.86
N ILE A 337 7.20 -1.45 -60.28
CA ILE A 337 6.76 -2.53 -59.40
C ILE A 337 7.94 -3.09 -58.59
N VAL A 338 9.10 -3.31 -59.21
CA VAL A 338 10.30 -3.79 -58.51
C VAL A 338 10.76 -2.77 -57.46
N LYS A 339 10.82 -1.48 -57.82
CA LYS A 339 11.21 -0.43 -56.89
C LYS A 339 10.21 -0.25 -55.74
N GLU A 340 8.92 -0.36 -56.04
CA GLU A 340 7.85 -0.32 -55.05
C GLU A 340 7.90 -1.52 -54.11
N ASN A 341 8.20 -2.71 -54.63
CA ASN A 341 8.43 -3.91 -53.83
C ASN A 341 9.67 -3.79 -52.92
N GLU A 342 10.78 -3.23 -53.40
CA GLU A 342 11.97 -2.99 -52.57
C GLU A 342 11.68 -2.02 -51.41
N VAL A 343 10.86 -0.99 -51.66
CA VAL A 343 10.41 -0.05 -50.63
C VAL A 343 9.49 -0.75 -49.63
N HIS A 344 8.54 -1.57 -50.10
CA HIS A 344 7.68 -2.36 -49.24
C HIS A 344 8.45 -3.34 -48.36
N GLU A 345 9.45 -4.04 -48.92
CA GLU A 345 10.31 -4.97 -48.18
C GLU A 345 11.10 -4.25 -47.09
N ALA A 346 11.68 -3.09 -47.40
CA ALA A 346 12.39 -2.29 -46.41
C ALA A 346 11.48 -1.81 -45.27
N VAL A 347 10.24 -1.43 -45.57
CA VAL A 347 9.24 -1.04 -44.57
C VAL A 347 8.87 -2.23 -43.67
N ASP A 348 8.69 -3.41 -44.26
CA ASP A 348 8.35 -4.61 -43.49
C ASP A 348 9.51 -5.10 -42.60
N ASP A 349 10.75 -4.93 -43.05
CA ASP A 349 11.94 -5.15 -42.22
C ASP A 349 11.97 -4.22 -41.00
N TRP A 350 11.67 -2.92 -41.16
CA TRP A 350 11.60 -1.98 -40.03
C TRP A 350 10.46 -2.31 -39.05
N LYS A 351 9.29 -2.68 -39.57
CA LYS A 351 8.17 -3.15 -38.74
C LYS A 351 8.53 -4.41 -37.97
N PHE A 352 9.22 -5.36 -38.60
CA PHE A 352 9.68 -6.58 -37.95
C PHE A 352 10.72 -6.27 -36.86
N ILE A 353 11.66 -5.36 -37.11
CA ILE A 353 12.61 -4.91 -36.08
C ILE A 353 11.87 -4.29 -34.87
N ALA A 354 10.86 -3.46 -35.11
CA ALA A 354 10.05 -2.89 -34.03
C ALA A 354 9.32 -3.99 -33.23
N GLN A 355 8.78 -5.01 -33.89
CA GLN A 355 8.17 -6.16 -33.23
C GLN A 355 9.17 -6.98 -32.40
N VAL A 356 10.38 -7.19 -32.92
CA VAL A 356 11.45 -7.88 -32.19
C VAL A 356 11.87 -7.07 -30.96
N LEU A 357 12.04 -5.74 -31.10
CA LEU A 357 12.32 -4.84 -29.99
C LEU A 357 11.25 -4.93 -28.90
N ASP A 358 9.97 -4.82 -29.26
CA ASP A 358 8.86 -4.95 -28.32
C ASP A 358 8.89 -6.27 -27.55
N ARG A 359 9.23 -7.38 -28.22
CA ARG A 359 9.34 -8.70 -27.58
C ARG A 359 10.56 -8.82 -26.65
N VAL A 360 11.69 -8.23 -27.00
CA VAL A 360 12.86 -8.16 -26.11
C VAL A 360 12.49 -7.40 -24.84
N PHE A 361 11.89 -6.22 -24.99
CA PHE A 361 11.48 -5.40 -23.86
C PHE A 361 10.38 -6.07 -23.04
N LEU A 362 9.45 -6.81 -23.66
CA LEU A 362 8.47 -7.62 -22.95
C LEU A 362 9.14 -8.61 -22.00
N TRP A 363 10.10 -9.42 -22.48
CA TRP A 363 10.79 -10.40 -21.63
C TRP A 363 11.66 -9.76 -20.55
N LEU A 364 12.35 -8.67 -20.88
CA LEU A 364 13.12 -7.88 -19.92
C LEU A 364 12.21 -7.35 -18.81
N PHE A 365 11.10 -6.72 -19.20
CA PHE A 365 10.17 -6.10 -18.26
C PHE A 365 9.43 -7.16 -17.43
N PHE A 366 9.02 -8.26 -18.04
CA PHE A 366 8.42 -9.39 -17.33
C PHE A 366 9.35 -9.95 -16.25
N LEU A 367 10.62 -10.16 -16.57
CA LEU A 367 11.60 -10.66 -15.62
C LEU A 367 11.86 -9.67 -14.48
N VAL A 368 12.04 -8.39 -14.79
CA VAL A 368 12.23 -7.34 -13.77
C VAL A 368 10.99 -7.20 -12.88
N ALA A 369 9.78 -7.27 -13.45
CA ALA A 369 8.53 -7.21 -12.71
C ALA A 369 8.33 -8.41 -11.78
N ILE A 370 8.71 -9.62 -12.21
CA ILE A 370 8.68 -10.82 -11.36
C ILE A 370 9.69 -10.70 -10.23
N ILE A 371 10.94 -10.35 -10.54
CA ILE A 371 11.99 -10.21 -9.52
C ILE A 371 11.59 -9.13 -8.52
N GLY A 372 11.19 -7.94 -9.00
CA GLY A 372 10.75 -6.82 -8.16
C GLY A 372 9.58 -7.20 -7.25
N SER A 373 8.53 -7.81 -7.82
CA SER A 373 7.39 -8.32 -7.06
C SER A 373 7.81 -9.35 -6.01
N LEU A 374 8.67 -10.31 -6.37
CA LEU A 374 9.16 -11.30 -5.41
C LEU A 374 9.94 -10.64 -4.28
N THR A 375 10.92 -9.78 -4.58
CA THR A 375 11.74 -9.11 -3.57
C THR A 375 10.92 -8.26 -2.60
N LEU A 376 9.89 -7.57 -3.10
CA LEU A 376 9.06 -6.68 -2.29
C LEU A 376 7.97 -7.42 -1.52
N PHE A 377 7.34 -8.45 -2.10
CA PHE A 377 6.25 -9.16 -1.42
C PHE A 377 6.70 -10.37 -0.58
N LEU A 378 7.90 -10.92 -0.78
CA LEU A 378 8.44 -12.02 0.04
C LEU A 378 8.41 -11.73 1.55
N PRO A 379 8.86 -10.55 2.04
CA PRO A 379 8.77 -10.20 3.46
C PRO A 379 7.32 -10.15 3.98
N VAL A 380 6.38 -9.66 3.16
CA VAL A 380 4.95 -9.57 3.51
C VAL A 380 4.35 -10.96 3.61
N ILE A 381 4.60 -11.82 2.62
CA ILE A 381 4.09 -13.19 2.58
C ILE A 381 4.66 -13.99 3.75
N HIS A 382 5.96 -13.87 4.04
CA HIS A 382 6.56 -14.53 5.19
C HIS A 382 5.93 -14.06 6.51
N LYS A 383 5.73 -12.75 6.68
CA LYS A 383 5.10 -12.21 7.89
C LYS A 383 3.62 -12.59 8.00
N TRP A 384 2.89 -12.62 6.88
CA TRP A 384 1.50 -13.08 6.80
C TRP A 384 1.39 -14.57 7.16
N ALA A 385 2.23 -15.42 6.56
CA ALA A 385 2.30 -16.85 6.84
C ALA A 385 2.63 -17.12 8.32
N SER A 386 3.62 -16.42 8.88
CA SER A 386 3.99 -16.55 10.29
C SER A 386 2.86 -16.16 11.26
N LYS A 387 1.92 -15.31 10.85
CA LYS A 387 0.81 -14.84 11.68
C LYS A 387 -0.48 -15.66 11.53
N ILE A 388 -0.74 -16.28 10.37
CA ILE A 388 -1.96 -17.07 10.11
C ILE A 388 -1.78 -18.56 10.40
N VAL A 389 -0.59 -19.13 10.15
CA VAL A 389 -0.32 -20.54 10.43
C VAL A 389 -0.51 -20.92 11.91
N PRO A 390 -0.15 -20.09 12.92
CA PRO A 390 -0.44 -20.46 14.31
C PRO A 390 -1.94 -20.43 14.67
N LEU A 391 -2.81 -19.82 13.84
CA LEU A 391 -4.27 -19.85 14.05
C LEU A 391 -4.91 -21.17 13.57
N HIS A 392 -4.33 -21.85 12.59
CA HIS A 392 -4.81 -23.18 12.16
C HIS A 392 -4.23 -24.33 12.99
N ALA A 393 -3.05 -24.16 13.61
CA ALA A 393 -2.50 -25.16 14.53
C ALA A 393 -3.21 -25.18 15.90
N GLY A 394 -3.87 -24.08 16.30
CA GLY A 394 -4.60 -23.97 17.56
C GLY A 394 -6.04 -24.50 17.55
N ILE A 395 -6.62 -24.79 16.38
CA ILE A 395 -8.00 -25.29 16.24
C ILE A 395 -8.04 -26.84 16.16
N VAL A 396 -6.89 -27.51 16.03
CA VAL A 396 -6.81 -28.97 16.02
C VAL A 396 -6.53 -29.55 17.42
N ASN A 397 -6.18 -28.73 18.41
CA ASN A 397 -5.85 -29.18 19.77
C ASN A 397 -6.56 -28.37 20.87
N LYS A 398 -7.89 -28.26 20.82
CA LYS A 398 -8.70 -27.96 22.01
C LYS A 398 -10.03 -28.67 21.98
#